data_AF-A0A519JUZ7-F1
#
_entry.id   AF-A0A519JUZ7-F1
#
_cell.length_a   1.000
_cell.length_b   1.000
_cell.length_c   1.000
_cell.angle_alpha   90.00
_cell.angle_beta   90.00
_cell.angle_gamma   90.00
#
_symmetry.space_group_name_H-M   'P 1'
#
loop_
_entity.id
_entity.type
_entity.pdbx_description
1 polymer ?
#
loop_
_entity_poly.entity_id
_entity_poly.type
_entity_poly.pdbx_seq_one_letter_code
_entity_poly.pdbx_strand_id
1 'polypeptide(L)'
;MGVFIALWLKLFFRKYSYNFFEILILLCFVMGIGMLIFAVFAIAEGVTGVSMISISGFLGVAYCTWAIGQFFNTSKVASYILSLLAYLLGMLTFTIAALLLGTLIDQINK
;
A
#
# COMPACT_ATOMS: atom_id res chain seq x y z
N MET A 1 -6.43 3.78 -4.59
CA MET A 1 -5.82 2.72 -3.74
C MET A 1 -5.64 3.13 -2.28
N GLY A 2 -4.93 4.22 -1.96
CA GLY A 2 -4.63 4.61 -0.56
C GLY A 2 -5.84 4.74 0.37
N VAL A 3 -6.96 5.32 -0.12
CA VAL A 3 -8.22 5.43 0.64
C VAL A 3 -8.76 4.05 1.06
N PHE A 4 -8.74 3.07 0.16
CA PHE A 4 -9.19 1.70 0.44
C PHE A 4 -8.31 1.03 1.49
N ILE A 5 -6.99 1.17 1.37
CA ILE A 5 -6.04 0.66 2.37
C ILE A 5 -6.28 1.34 3.74
N ALA A 6 -6.50 2.66 3.76
CA ALA A 6 -6.78 3.42 4.97
C ALA A 6 -8.06 2.94 5.67
N LEU A 7 -9.11 2.59 4.91
CA LEU A 7 -10.36 2.04 5.45
C LEU A 7 -10.12 0.70 6.16
N TRP A 8 -9.41 -0.22 5.53
CA TRP A 8 -9.07 -1.52 6.14
C TRP A 8 -8.17 -1.37 7.36
N LEU A 9 -7.18 -0.48 7.31
CA LEU A 9 -6.34 -0.16 8.46
C LEU A 9 -7.18 0.41 9.61
N LYS A 10 -8.09 1.34 9.34
CA LYS A 10 -8.97 1.90 10.38
C LYS A 10 -9.88 0.82 11.01
N LEU A 11 -10.32 -0.16 10.22
CA LEU A 11 -11.15 -1.26 10.68
C LEU A 11 -10.35 -2.25 11.55
N PHE A 12 -9.17 -2.68 11.10
CA PHE A 12 -8.31 -3.62 11.85
C PHE A 12 -7.68 -3.00 13.09
N PHE A 13 -7.31 -1.72 13.01
CA PHE A 13 -6.68 -0.98 14.11
C PHE A 13 -7.68 -0.10 14.86
N ARG A 14 -8.98 -0.43 14.86
CA ARG A 14 -10.03 0.35 15.56
C ARG A 14 -9.77 0.53 17.05
N LYS A 15 -9.00 -0.38 17.68
CA LYS A 15 -8.55 -0.26 19.08
C LYS A 15 -7.63 0.94 19.30
N TYR A 16 -6.96 1.41 18.26
CA TYR A 16 -6.11 2.59 18.29
C TYR A 16 -6.95 3.82 17.90
N SER A 17 -6.80 4.90 18.65
CA SER A 17 -7.58 6.14 18.55
C SER A 17 -7.13 7.06 17.40
N TYR A 18 -6.46 6.54 16.37
CA TYR A 18 -5.97 7.33 15.23
C TYR A 18 -7.11 7.78 14.32
N ASN A 19 -7.06 9.01 13.82
CA ASN A 19 -8.08 9.50 12.88
C ASN A 19 -7.89 8.87 11.48
N PHE A 20 -8.94 8.82 10.66
CA PHE A 20 -8.85 8.36 9.28
C PHE A 20 -7.82 9.18 8.47
N PHE A 21 -7.80 10.50 8.66
CA PHE A 21 -6.85 11.37 7.98
C PHE A 21 -5.40 11.13 8.39
N GLU A 22 -5.13 10.81 9.66
CA GLU A 22 -3.77 10.46 10.12
C GLU A 22 -3.26 9.19 9.43
N ILE A 23 -4.12 8.17 9.32
CA ILE A 23 -3.81 6.92 8.61
C ILE A 23 -3.57 7.20 7.13
N LEU A 24 -4.35 8.10 6.52
CA LEU A 24 -4.19 8.47 5.11
C LEU A 24 -2.88 9.23 4.86
N ILE A 25 -2.53 10.17 5.73
CA ILE A 25 -1.27 10.94 5.67
C ILE A 25 -0.08 10.00 5.84
N LEU A 26 -0.14 9.09 6.82
CA LEU A 26 0.86 8.03 6.99
C LEU A 26 1.05 7.24 5.69
N LEU A 27 -0.04 6.72 5.13
CA LEU A 27 0.01 5.94 3.90
C LEU A 27 0.61 6.74 2.73
N CYS A 28 0.28 8.03 2.62
CA CYS A 28 0.85 8.89 1.60
C CYS A 28 2.37 9.00 1.74
N PHE A 29 2.87 9.22 2.96
CA PHE A 29 4.30 9.31 3.23
C PHE A 29 5.01 7.98 2.96
N VAL A 30 4.49 6.88 3.50
CA VAL A 30 5.07 5.54 3.35
C VAL A 30 5.11 5.11 1.89
N MET A 31 4.03 5.35 1.14
CA MET A 31 3.99 5.05 -0.29
C MET A 31 4.97 5.93 -1.08
N GLY A 32 5.10 7.22 -0.71
CA GLY A 32 6.08 8.12 -1.30
C GLY A 32 7.52 7.62 -1.13
N ILE A 33 7.88 7.14 0.06
CA ILE A 33 9.18 6.51 0.28
C ILE A 33 9.31 5.20 -0.52
N GLY A 34 8.25 4.39 -0.60
CA GLY A 34 8.21 3.20 -1.45
C GLY A 34 8.54 3.52 -2.92
N MET A 35 8.02 4.64 -3.44
CA MET A 35 8.32 5.10 -4.80
C MET A 35 9.78 5.54 -4.96
N LEU A 36 10.38 6.18 -3.94
CA LEU A 36 11.80 6.52 -3.96
C LEU A 36 12.69 5.27 -3.95
N ILE A 37 12.30 4.22 -3.19
CA ILE A 37 12.99 2.92 -3.23
C ILE A 37 12.94 2.36 -4.65
N PHE A 38 11.78 2.34 -5.29
CA PHE A 38 11.66 1.87 -6.69
C PHE A 38 12.52 2.71 -7.65
N ALA A 39 12.58 4.03 -7.47
CA ALA A 39 13.41 4.91 -8.31
C ALA A 39 14.91 4.57 -8.21
N VAL A 40 15.41 4.29 -7.01
CA VAL A 40 16.82 3.87 -6.82
C VAL A 40 17.12 2.57 -7.57
N PHE A 41 16.23 1.58 -7.49
CA PHE A 41 16.38 0.33 -8.22
C PHE A 41 16.24 0.51 -9.73
N ALA A 42 15.33 1.38 -10.19
CA ALA A 42 15.19 1.68 -11.62
C ALA A 42 16.45 2.34 -12.19
N ILE A 43 17.11 3.23 -11.44
CA ILE A 43 18.40 3.80 -11.85
C ILE A 43 19.48 2.71 -11.90
N ALA A 44 19.53 1.83 -10.89
CA ALA A 44 20.49 0.72 -10.87
C ALA A 44 20.29 -0.27 -12.03
N GLU A 45 19.03 -0.59 -12.36
CA GLU A 45 18.65 -1.38 -13.53
C GLU A 45 19.06 -0.68 -14.83
N GLY A 46 18.85 0.63 -14.94
CA GLY A 46 19.28 1.41 -16.11
C GLY A 46 20.79 1.42 -16.35
N VAL A 47 21.60 1.33 -15.29
CA VAL A 47 23.08 1.29 -15.39
C VAL A 47 23.60 -0.13 -15.62
N THR A 48 22.99 -1.14 -14.99
CA THR A 48 23.48 -2.53 -15.05
C THR A 48 22.87 -3.35 -16.19
N GLY A 49 21.72 -2.94 -16.72
CA GLY A 49 20.93 -3.71 -17.69
C GLY A 49 20.29 -4.97 -17.12
N VAL A 50 20.39 -5.22 -15.80
CA VAL A 50 19.80 -6.37 -15.12
C VAL A 50 18.46 -5.97 -14.54
N SER A 51 17.41 -6.74 -14.81
CA SER A 51 16.08 -6.46 -14.29
C SER A 51 16.01 -6.61 -12.77
N MET A 52 15.66 -5.51 -12.08
CA MET A 52 15.54 -5.46 -10.61
C MET A 52 14.09 -5.25 -10.16
N ILE A 53 13.12 -5.31 -11.08
CA ILE A 53 11.68 -5.16 -10.81
C ILE A 53 11.19 -6.08 -9.69
N SER A 54 11.57 -7.36 -9.68
CA SER A 54 11.10 -8.30 -8.65
C SER A 54 11.63 -7.96 -7.26
N ILE A 55 12.91 -7.59 -7.18
CA ILE A 55 13.58 -7.24 -5.91
C ILE A 55 13.01 -5.93 -5.38
N SER A 56 12.90 -4.92 -6.24
CA SER A 56 12.36 -3.61 -5.89
C SER A 56 10.91 -3.73 -5.41
N GLY A 57 10.05 -4.47 -6.12
CA GLY A 57 8.67 -4.73 -5.73
C GLY A 57 8.54 -5.39 -4.36
N PHE A 58 9.34 -6.42 -4.08
CA PHE A 58 9.36 -7.07 -2.77
C PHE A 58 9.79 -6.10 -1.66
N LEU A 59 10.86 -5.33 -1.89
CA LEU A 59 11.35 -4.34 -0.93
C LEU A 59 10.34 -3.23 -0.66
N GLY A 60 9.65 -2.74 -1.69
CA GLY A 60 8.61 -1.73 -1.54
C GLY A 60 7.44 -2.21 -0.67
N VAL A 61 6.94 -3.42 -0.91
CA VAL A 61 5.86 -3.99 -0.10
C VAL A 61 6.32 -4.32 1.32
N ALA A 62 7.54 -4.84 1.48
CA ALA A 62 8.14 -5.12 2.79
C ALA A 62 8.30 -3.83 3.61
N TYR A 63 8.85 -2.77 3.00
CA TYR A 63 8.98 -1.46 3.63
C TYR A 63 7.63 -0.88 4.02
N CYS A 64 6.64 -0.90 3.11
CA CYS A 64 5.31 -0.38 3.40
C CYS A 64 4.66 -1.12 4.56
N THR A 65 4.72 -2.46 4.56
CA THR A 65 4.18 -3.29 5.65
C THR A 65 4.85 -2.99 6.98
N TRP A 66 6.18 -2.88 6.96
CA TRP A 66 6.97 -2.58 8.15
C TRP A 66 6.65 -1.19 8.70
N ALA A 67 6.66 -0.16 7.86
CA ALA A 67 6.44 1.22 8.28
C ALA A 67 5.02 1.43 8.84
N ILE A 68 4.00 0.81 8.22
CA ILE A 68 2.62 0.86 8.72
C ILE A 68 2.51 0.12 10.06
N GLY A 69 3.05 -1.11 10.16
CA GLY A 69 3.01 -1.89 11.39
C GLY A 69 3.72 -1.19 12.56
N GLN A 70 4.85 -0.55 12.25
CA GLN A 70 5.65 0.23 13.18
C GLN A 70 4.89 1.45 13.73
N PHE A 71 4.12 2.14 12.88
CA PHE A 71 3.33 3.30 13.30
C PHE A 71 2.21 2.95 14.29
N PHE A 72 1.52 1.82 14.08
CA PHE A 72 0.42 1.45 14.97
C PHE A 72 0.91 0.89 16.31
N ASN A 73 1.81 -0.10 16.29
CA ASN A 73 2.43 -0.64 17.51
C ASN A 73 3.60 -1.58 17.19
N THR A 74 4.81 -1.13 17.54
CA THR A 74 6.08 -1.86 17.36
C THR A 74 6.17 -3.20 18.10
N SER A 75 5.51 -3.33 19.26
CA SER A 75 5.69 -4.48 20.16
C SER A 75 4.93 -5.75 19.74
N LYS A 76 3.96 -5.63 18.83
CA LYS A 76 3.06 -6.73 18.46
C LYS A 76 3.30 -7.17 17.02
N VAL A 77 3.74 -8.42 16.86
CA VAL A 77 3.85 -9.10 15.55
C VAL A 77 2.51 -9.05 14.79
N ALA A 78 1.39 -9.11 15.53
CA ALA A 78 0.05 -8.95 14.96
C ALA A 78 -0.14 -7.62 14.19
N SER A 79 0.52 -6.53 14.58
CA SER A 79 0.44 -5.25 13.86
C SER A 79 1.01 -5.36 12.44
N TYR A 80 2.11 -6.09 12.26
CA TYR A 80 2.73 -6.26 10.94
C TYR A 80 1.87 -7.15 10.03
N ILE A 81 1.33 -8.25 10.59
CA ILE A 81 0.44 -9.15 9.85
C ILE A 81 -0.84 -8.42 9.45
N LEU A 82 -1.48 -7.70 10.36
CA LEU A 82 -2.70 -6.93 10.07
C LEU A 82 -2.43 -5.79 9.08
N SER A 83 -1.26 -5.17 9.12
CA SER A 83 -0.87 -4.14 8.14
C SER A 83 -0.73 -4.72 6.74
N LEU A 84 -0.09 -5.89 6.61
CA LEU A 84 0.02 -6.60 5.34
C LEU A 84 -1.36 -7.01 4.81
N LEU A 85 -2.22 -7.56 5.66
CA LEU A 85 -3.58 -7.95 5.29
C LEU A 85 -4.41 -6.74 4.85
N ALA A 86 -4.33 -5.61 5.56
CA ALA A 86 -5.02 -4.38 5.17
C ALA A 86 -4.51 -3.84 3.83
N TYR A 87 -3.20 -3.94 3.58
CA TYR A 87 -2.60 -3.54 2.32
C TYR A 87 -3.11 -4.41 1.16
N LEU A 88 -3.08 -5.74 1.30
CA LEU A 88 -3.58 -6.67 0.29
C LEU A 88 -5.09 -6.50 0.02
N LEU A 89 -5.91 -6.40 1.07
CA LEU A 89 -7.36 -6.17 0.95
C LEU A 89 -7.67 -4.81 0.33
N GLY A 90 -6.92 -3.77 0.70
CA GLY A 90 -7.05 -2.45 0.11
C GLY A 90 -6.72 -2.41 -1.38
N MET A 91 -5.70 -3.16 -1.82
CA MET A 91 -5.42 -3.36 -3.24
C MET A 91 -6.54 -4.12 -3.94
N LEU A 92 -6.98 -5.24 -3.38
CA LEU A 92 -8.03 -6.07 -3.97
C LEU A 92 -9.34 -5.29 -4.13
N THR A 93 -9.78 -4.60 -3.09
CA THR A 93 -11.00 -3.77 -3.12
C THR A 93 -10.89 -2.61 -4.10
N PHE A 94 -9.72 -1.98 -4.21
CA PHE A 94 -9.47 -0.96 -5.23
C PHE A 94 -9.57 -1.53 -6.64
N THR A 95 -8.98 -2.70 -6.91
CA THR A 95 -9.03 -3.34 -8.23
C THR A 95 -10.45 -3.70 -8.62
N ILE A 96 -11.24 -4.29 -7.71
CA ILE A 96 -12.66 -4.58 -7.96
C ILE A 96 -13.42 -3.27 -8.27
N ALA A 97 -13.23 -2.23 -7.47
CA ALA A 97 -13.90 -0.94 -7.69
C ALA A 97 -13.51 -0.31 -9.05
N ALA A 98 -12.24 -0.38 -9.43
CA ALA A 98 -11.75 0.13 -10.71
C ALA A 98 -12.32 -0.66 -11.90
N LEU A 99 -12.38 -2.00 -11.80
CA LEU A 99 -12.99 -2.84 -12.82
C LEU A 99 -14.49 -2.56 -12.98
N LEU A 100 -15.23 -2.46 -11.87
CA LEU A 100 -16.64 -2.11 -11.89
C LEU A 100 -16.88 -0.75 -12.55
N LEU A 101 -16.11 0.26 -12.16
CA LEU A 101 -16.19 1.59 -12.78
C LEU A 101 -15.90 1.54 -14.28
N GLY A 102 -14.86 0.82 -14.70
CA GLY A 102 -14.55 0.62 -16.11
C GLY A 102 -15.71 -0.01 -16.88
N THR A 103 -16.27 -1.10 -16.35
CA THR A 103 -17.43 -1.75 -17.00
C THR A 103 -18.67 -0.86 -17.04
N LEU A 104 -18.92 -0.04 -16.02
CA LEU A 104 -20.05 0.89 -16.01
C LEU A 104 -19.89 1.98 -17.07
N ILE A 105 -18.69 2.53 -17.21
CA ILE A 105 -18.38 3.52 -18.25
C ILE A 105 -18.59 2.92 -19.64
N ASP A 106 -18.12 1.68 -19.85
CA ASP A 106 -18.32 0.98 -21.13
C ASP A 106 -19.80 0.73 -21.44
N GLN A 107 -20.63 0.45 -20.42
CA GLN A 107 -22.08 0.29 -20.62
C GLN A 107 -22.78 1.61 -20.95
N ILE A 108 -22.27 2.75 -20.46
CA ILE A 108 -22.85 4.07 -20.74
C ILE A 108 -22.43 4.60 -22.13
N ASN A 109 -21.22 4.27 -22.59
CA ASN A 109 -20.70 4.67 -23.90
C ASN A 109 -21.13 3.76 -25.06
N LYS A 110 -21.84 2.66 -24.77
CA LYS A 110 -22.45 1.76 -25.76
C LYS A 110 -23.88 2.15 -26.06
#